data_AF-A0A5J5CC85-F1
#
_entry.id   AF-A0A5J5CC85-F1
#
_cell.length_a   1.000
_cell.length_b   1.000
_cell.length_c   1.000
_cell.angle_alpha   90.00
_cell.angle_beta   90.00
_cell.angle_gamma   90.00
#
_symmetry.space_group_name_H-M   'P 1'
#
loop_
_entity.id
_entity.type
_entity.pdbx_description
1 polymer ?
#
loop_
_entity_poly.entity_id
_entity_poly.type
_entity_poly.pdbx_seq_one_letter_code
_entity_poly.pdbx_strand_id
1 'polypeptide(L)'
;AQRQAKIERYCHKKELEARLSDVQRAVDSGQADDEVSRDFYLLNVRRWVTVCLDEIESIDQEVEILKKMDGLKHGAAKQPPQPVRPPMKPFILTKDAVQAQVFGAGYPSLPTMTVDDWYEQHRKQGGLPDQGIPRKVTVEDTDAKEREEEEKEREAENDDEESLLKARNWDDWKDTNRRGYGNRHNMG
;
A
#
# COMPACT_ATOMS: atom_id res chain seq x y z
N ALA A 1 25.92 -6.18 -8.27
CA ALA A 1 26.60 -7.26 -7.52
C ALA A 1 25.72 -7.81 -6.39
N GLN A 2 25.33 -7.01 -5.38
CA GLN A 2 24.54 -7.50 -4.23
C GLN A 2 23.19 -8.13 -4.60
N ARG A 3 22.42 -7.50 -5.51
CA ARG A 3 21.15 -8.07 -6.01
C ARG A 3 21.33 -9.45 -6.64
N GLN A 4 22.35 -9.60 -7.47
CA GLN A 4 22.63 -10.86 -8.17
C GLN A 4 23.00 -11.98 -7.18
N ALA A 5 23.85 -11.69 -6.19
CA ALA A 5 24.17 -12.65 -5.14
C ALA A 5 22.94 -13.06 -4.32
N LYS A 6 21.98 -12.16 -4.10
CA LYS A 6 20.71 -12.46 -3.41
C LYS A 6 19.80 -13.37 -4.24
N ILE A 7 19.74 -13.15 -5.56
CA ILE A 7 19.02 -14.03 -6.48
C ILE A 7 19.64 -15.42 -6.49
N GLU A 8 20.97 -15.51 -6.60
CA GLU A 8 21.69 -16.79 -6.58
C GLU A 8 21.48 -17.55 -5.27
N ARG A 9 21.56 -16.86 -4.12
CA ARG A 9 21.25 -17.45 -2.81
C ARG A 9 19.81 -17.95 -2.73
N TYR A 10 18.84 -17.17 -3.23
CA TYR A 10 17.44 -17.56 -3.26
C TYR A 10 17.21 -18.81 -4.12
N CYS A 11 17.77 -18.85 -5.34
CA CYS A 11 17.67 -20.01 -6.22
C CYS A 11 18.29 -21.25 -5.58
N HIS A 12 19.48 -21.12 -4.98
CA HIS A 12 20.15 -22.23 -4.30
C HIS A 12 19.37 -22.72 -3.07
N LYS A 13 18.83 -21.80 -2.26
CA LYS A 13 17.95 -22.16 -1.12
C LYS A 13 16.71 -22.93 -1.59
N LYS A 14 16.05 -22.47 -2.66
CA LYS A 14 14.86 -23.12 -3.24
C LYS A 14 15.19 -24.53 -3.75
N GLU A 15 16.33 -24.71 -4.40
CA GLU A 15 16.80 -26.03 -4.87
C GLU A 15 17.07 -26.98 -3.69
N LEU A 16 17.73 -26.49 -2.64
CA LEU A 16 17.99 -27.29 -1.42
C LEU A 16 16.68 -27.68 -0.72
N GLU A 17 15.71 -26.77 -0.63
CA GLU A 17 14.40 -27.05 -0.02
C GLU A 17 13.60 -28.07 -0.82
N ALA A 18 13.64 -28.01 -2.15
CA ALA A 18 13.02 -29.02 -3.00
C ALA A 18 13.62 -30.42 -2.74
N ARG A 19 14.96 -30.54 -2.78
CA ARG A 19 15.66 -31.80 -2.50
C ARG A 19 15.40 -32.33 -1.09
N LEU A 20 15.36 -31.44 -0.10
CA LEU A 20 15.02 -31.80 1.27
C LEU A 20 13.60 -32.35 1.35
N SER A 21 12.63 -31.75 0.66
CA SER A 21 11.24 -32.21 0.71
C SER A 21 11.05 -33.63 0.16
N ASP A 22 11.85 -34.03 -0.84
CA ASP A 22 11.84 -35.37 -1.40
C ASP A 22 12.41 -36.40 -0.41
N VAL A 23 13.58 -36.08 0.15
CA VAL A 23 14.31 -36.98 1.08
C VAL A 23 13.63 -37.06 2.44
N GLN A 24 13.02 -35.96 2.90
CA GLN A 24 12.37 -35.87 4.20
C GLN A 24 11.28 -36.94 4.37
N ARG A 25 10.50 -37.23 3.33
CA ARG A 25 9.45 -38.26 3.39
C ARG A 25 10.00 -39.65 3.68
N ALA A 26 11.16 -39.99 3.12
CA ALA A 26 11.81 -41.29 3.32
C ALA A 26 12.42 -41.41 4.73
N VAL A 27 12.95 -40.30 5.26
CA VAL A 27 13.50 -40.24 6.61
C VAL A 27 12.39 -40.31 7.66
N ASP A 28 11.33 -39.52 7.50
CA ASP A 28 10.20 -39.46 8.43
C ASP A 28 9.42 -40.79 8.49
N SER A 29 9.34 -41.53 7.38
CA SER A 29 8.72 -42.86 7.34
C SER A 29 9.59 -43.97 7.95
N GLY A 30 10.84 -43.67 8.31
CA GLY A 30 11.81 -44.66 8.82
C GLY A 30 12.26 -45.68 7.77
N GLN A 31 12.02 -45.40 6.48
CA GLN A 31 12.43 -46.27 5.37
C GLN A 31 13.76 -45.86 4.73
N ALA A 32 14.32 -44.72 5.15
CA ALA A 32 15.63 -44.26 4.71
C ALA A 32 16.75 -45.18 5.19
N ASP A 33 17.68 -45.49 4.30
CA ASP A 33 18.95 -46.10 4.66
C ASP A 33 19.91 -45.07 5.28
N ASP A 34 21.08 -45.53 5.73
CA ASP A 34 22.09 -44.69 6.37
C ASP A 34 22.67 -43.62 5.42
N GLU A 35 22.72 -43.91 4.12
CA GLU A 35 23.22 -42.98 3.11
C GLU A 35 22.24 -41.83 2.87
N VAL A 36 20.96 -42.13 2.69
CA VAL A 36 19.86 -41.16 2.56
C VAL A 36 19.72 -40.32 3.84
N SER A 37 19.88 -40.95 5.01
CA SER A 37 19.86 -40.25 6.30
C SER A 37 21.02 -39.27 6.43
N ARG A 38 22.23 -39.65 6.01
CA ARG A 38 23.39 -38.77 5.98
C ARG A 38 23.18 -37.59 5.03
N ASP A 39 22.69 -37.85 3.83
CA ASP A 39 22.42 -36.82 2.83
C ASP A 39 21.36 -35.82 3.29
N PHE A 40 20.32 -36.30 3.97
CA PHE A 40 19.31 -35.44 4.59
C PHE A 40 19.93 -34.43 5.56
N TYR A 41 20.79 -34.88 6.48
CA TYR A 41 21.42 -33.98 7.44
C TYR A 41 22.43 -33.03 6.78
N LEU A 42 23.19 -33.49 5.79
CA LEU A 42 24.12 -32.64 5.04
C LEU A 42 23.37 -31.55 4.24
N LEU A 43 22.26 -31.89 3.60
CA LEU A 43 21.38 -30.94 2.92
C LEU A 43 20.79 -29.92 3.89
N ASN A 44 20.37 -30.36 5.08
CA ASN A 44 19.89 -29.47 6.13
C ASN A 44 20.95 -28.47 6.57
N VAL A 45 22.19 -28.92 6.82
CA VAL A 45 23.29 -28.03 7.18
C VAL A 45 23.54 -26.99 6.08
N ARG A 46 23.57 -27.42 4.81
CA ARG A 46 23.73 -26.49 3.67
C ARG A 46 22.59 -25.48 3.57
N ARG A 47 21.35 -25.90 3.79
CA ARG A 47 20.19 -25.00 3.84
C ARG A 47 20.36 -23.98 4.96
N TRP A 48 20.72 -24.41 6.17
CA TRP A 48 20.92 -23.51 7.30
C TRP A 48 22.04 -22.51 7.08
N VAL A 49 23.14 -22.90 6.39
CA VAL A 49 24.18 -21.95 6.00
C VAL A 49 23.60 -20.80 5.16
N THR A 50 22.73 -21.10 4.18
CA THR A 50 22.10 -20.04 3.37
C THR A 50 21.19 -19.13 4.21
N VAL A 51 20.42 -19.70 5.13
CA VAL A 51 19.54 -18.94 6.03
C VAL A 51 20.36 -18.04 6.94
N CYS A 52 21.44 -18.56 7.55
CA CYS A 52 22.30 -17.76 8.43
C CYS A 52 22.93 -16.58 7.70
N LEU A 53 23.33 -16.72 6.42
CA LEU A 53 23.86 -15.61 5.64
C LEU A 53 22.82 -14.51 5.40
N ASP A 54 21.58 -14.88 5.14
CA ASP A 54 20.48 -13.92 4.98
C ASP A 54 20.14 -13.24 6.31
N GLU A 55 20.12 -13.99 7.41
CA GLU A 55 19.88 -13.45 8.75
C GLU A 55 20.99 -12.50 9.21
N ILE A 56 22.26 -12.78 8.91
CA ILE A 56 23.37 -11.86 9.21
C ILE A 56 23.17 -10.52 8.49
N GLU A 57 22.79 -10.56 7.19
CA GLU A 57 22.49 -9.34 6.43
C GLU A 57 21.31 -8.57 7.02
N SER A 58 20.28 -9.27 7.50
CA SER A 58 19.11 -8.69 8.18
C SER A 58 19.50 -8.02 9.50
N ILE A 59 20.28 -8.72 10.34
CA ILE A 59 20.77 -8.21 11.64
C ILE A 59 21.65 -6.99 11.44
N ASP A 60 22.55 -6.98 10.45
CA ASP A 60 23.40 -5.82 10.16
C ASP A 60 22.56 -4.58 9.83
N GLN A 61 21.48 -4.74 9.05
CA GLN A 61 20.55 -3.66 8.73
C GLN A 61 19.79 -3.18 9.96
N GLU A 62 19.31 -4.09 10.80
CA GLU A 62 18.61 -3.76 12.04
C GLU A 62 19.52 -2.99 13.01
N VAL A 63 20.75 -3.45 13.19
CA VAL A 63 21.75 -2.79 14.05
C VAL A 63 21.99 -1.35 13.60
N GLU A 64 22.07 -1.09 12.29
CA GLU A 64 22.22 0.26 11.75
C GLU A 64 20.98 1.15 12.00
N ILE A 65 19.77 0.57 11.97
CA ILE A 65 18.54 1.29 12.32
C ILE A 65 18.53 1.62 13.82
N LEU A 66 18.84 0.64 14.68
CA LEU A 66 18.85 0.81 16.13
C LEU A 66 19.86 1.88 16.57
N LYS A 67 21.06 1.92 15.97
CA LYS A 67 22.04 2.99 16.22
C LYS A 67 21.48 4.38 15.90
N LYS A 68 20.75 4.53 14.79
CA LYS A 68 20.11 5.81 14.39
C LYS A 68 18.93 6.16 15.29
N MET A 69 18.17 5.18 15.74
CA MET A 69 17.07 5.37 16.69
C MET A 69 17.57 5.83 18.06
N ASP A 70 18.74 5.37 18.50
CA ASP A 70 19.33 5.82 19.76
C ASP A 70 19.68 7.32 19.70
N GLY A 71 20.19 7.80 18.57
CA GLY A 71 20.38 9.23 18.30
C GLY A 71 19.07 10.03 18.33
N LEU A 72 17.95 9.45 17.87
CA LEU A 72 16.63 10.08 17.93
C LEU A 72 16.05 10.12 19.35
N LYS A 73 16.25 9.07 20.15
CA LYS A 73 15.88 9.02 21.58
C LYS A 73 16.69 10.02 22.40
N HIS A 74 18.00 10.12 22.16
CA HIS A 74 18.85 11.09 22.83
C HIS A 74 18.63 12.53 22.33
N GLY A 75 18.16 12.71 21.08
CA GLY A 75 17.71 14.00 20.53
C GLY A 75 16.35 14.47 21.06
N ALA A 76 15.58 13.60 21.74
CA ALA A 76 14.40 13.99 22.50
C ALA A 76 14.75 14.63 23.86
N ALA A 77 16.03 14.72 24.22
CA ALA A 77 16.48 15.52 25.35
C ALA A 77 16.40 17.01 25.00
N LYS A 78 15.35 17.66 25.52
CA LYS A 78 15.11 19.11 25.49
C LYS A 78 14.93 19.69 24.09
N GLN A 79 13.74 19.49 23.50
CA GLN A 79 13.18 20.65 22.80
C GLN A 79 13.13 21.79 23.84
N PRO A 80 13.72 22.97 23.56
CA PRO A 80 13.48 24.12 24.43
C PRO A 80 11.98 24.27 24.58
N PRO A 81 11.46 24.66 25.77
CA PRO A 81 10.04 24.85 25.96
C PRO A 81 9.55 25.74 24.81
N GLN A 82 8.80 25.15 23.88
CA GLN A 82 8.20 25.88 22.78
C GLN A 82 7.43 27.02 23.45
N PRO A 83 7.70 28.29 23.10
CA PRO A 83 6.97 29.38 23.71
C PRO A 83 5.49 29.09 23.51
N VAL A 84 4.75 29.04 24.62
CA VAL A 84 3.31 28.75 24.59
C VAL A 84 2.69 29.79 23.67
N ARG A 85 2.35 29.38 22.45
CA ARG A 85 1.80 30.30 21.45
C ARG A 85 0.52 30.86 22.05
N PRO A 86 0.36 32.19 22.14
CA PRO A 86 -0.87 32.75 22.66
C PRO A 86 -2.03 32.21 21.83
N PRO A 87 -3.16 31.83 22.47
CA PRO A 87 -4.30 31.30 21.73
C PRO A 87 -4.70 32.32 20.66
N MET A 88 -4.75 31.87 19.41
CA MET A 88 -5.18 32.72 18.31
C MET A 88 -6.60 33.21 18.61
N LYS A 89 -6.79 34.53 18.62
CA LYS A 89 -8.12 35.10 18.69
C LYS A 89 -8.84 34.70 17.39
N PRO A 90 -10.00 34.01 17.45
CA PRO A 90 -10.75 33.75 16.23
C PRO A 90 -11.11 35.09 15.60
N PHE A 91 -10.72 35.29 14.34
CA PHE A 91 -11.15 36.43 13.56
C PHE A 91 -12.26 35.97 12.62
N ILE A 92 -13.34 36.72 12.60
CA ILE A 92 -14.45 36.48 11.68
C ILE A 92 -14.00 37.04 10.32
N LEU A 93 -13.93 36.16 9.30
CA LEU A 93 -13.50 36.53 7.94
C LEU A 93 -14.47 37.53 7.28
N THR A 94 -15.74 37.52 7.68
CA THR A 94 -16.81 38.36 7.12
C THR A 94 -17.48 39.14 8.23
N LYS A 95 -17.08 40.40 8.45
CA LYS A 95 -17.57 41.15 9.61
C LYS A 95 -19.07 41.44 9.59
N ASP A 96 -19.69 41.83 8.46
CA ASP A 96 -21.10 42.30 8.56
C ASP A 96 -22.00 42.02 7.33
N ALA A 97 -21.53 42.18 6.09
CA ALA A 97 -22.44 42.13 4.92
C ALA A 97 -22.84 40.70 4.49
N VAL A 98 -21.87 39.79 4.33
CA VAL A 98 -22.14 38.40 3.93
C VAL A 98 -22.81 37.62 5.05
N GLN A 99 -22.49 37.93 6.31
CA GLN A 99 -23.13 37.30 7.47
C GLN A 99 -24.60 37.72 7.59
N ALA A 100 -24.95 38.99 7.34
CA ALA A 100 -26.34 39.44 7.29
C ALA A 100 -27.11 38.85 6.09
N GLN A 101 -26.42 38.49 5.01
CA GLN A 101 -27.03 37.85 3.85
C GLN A 101 -27.29 36.34 4.07
N VAL A 102 -26.46 35.67 4.88
CA VAL A 102 -26.60 34.24 5.20
C VAL A 102 -27.45 33.99 6.46
N PHE A 103 -27.34 34.85 7.47
CA PHE A 103 -28.01 34.70 8.77
C PHE A 103 -29.07 35.79 9.06
N GLY A 104 -29.24 36.79 8.17
CA GLY A 104 -30.30 37.79 8.26
C GLY A 104 -31.47 37.48 7.31
N ALA A 105 -32.54 38.28 7.42
CA ALA A 105 -33.77 38.12 6.63
C ALA A 105 -33.60 38.67 5.19
N GLY A 106 -32.72 38.06 4.37
CA GLY A 106 -32.43 38.53 3.03
C GLY A 106 -32.03 37.46 2.01
N TYR A 107 -33.01 37.09 1.17
CA TYR A 107 -32.99 36.28 -0.08
C TYR A 107 -32.88 34.74 0.03
N PRO A 108 -33.96 34.01 -0.35
CA PRO A 108 -35.34 34.14 0.11
C PRO A 108 -35.55 33.22 1.33
N SER A 109 -35.73 33.81 2.51
CA SER A 109 -35.94 33.07 3.77
C SER A 109 -37.38 32.53 3.94
N LEU A 110 -38.20 32.63 2.89
CA LEU A 110 -39.53 32.06 2.84
C LEU A 110 -39.55 31.07 1.68
N PRO A 111 -39.73 29.77 1.95
CA PRO A 111 -39.95 28.79 0.90
C PRO A 111 -41.16 29.22 0.06
N THR A 112 -40.92 29.68 -1.17
CA THR A 112 -41.97 30.05 -2.12
C THR A 112 -42.65 28.83 -2.74
N MET A 113 -42.12 27.64 -2.45
CA MET A 113 -42.54 26.38 -3.04
C MET A 113 -42.26 25.26 -2.04
N THR A 114 -43.15 24.27 -2.00
CA THR A 114 -42.94 23.08 -1.17
C THR A 114 -41.85 22.20 -1.78
N VAL A 115 -41.27 21.30 -0.98
CA VAL A 115 -40.29 20.31 -1.45
C VAL A 115 -40.90 19.45 -2.56
N ASP A 116 -42.17 19.06 -2.42
CA ASP A 116 -42.89 18.29 -3.42
C ASP A 116 -43.06 19.05 -4.75
N ASP A 117 -43.49 20.32 -4.70
CA ASP A 117 -43.60 21.16 -5.90
C ASP A 117 -42.25 21.32 -6.63
N TRP A 118 -41.14 21.41 -5.88
CA TRP A 118 -39.79 21.45 -6.44
C TRP A 118 -39.43 20.16 -7.18
N TYR A 119 -39.72 19.02 -6.56
CA TYR A 119 -39.52 17.71 -7.17
C TYR A 119 -40.34 17.54 -8.45
N GLU A 120 -41.60 17.97 -8.45
CA GLU A 120 -42.47 17.87 -9.63
C GLU A 120 -42.00 18.76 -10.79
N GLN A 121 -41.57 19.99 -10.48
CA GLN A 121 -41.07 20.93 -11.49
C GLN A 121 -39.77 20.41 -12.13
N HIS A 122 -38.86 19.87 -11.31
CA HIS A 122 -37.59 19.32 -11.80
C HIS A 122 -37.76 17.97 -12.51
N ARG A 123 -38.75 17.15 -12.11
CA ARG A 123 -39.14 15.93 -12.83
C ARG A 123 -39.72 16.25 -14.21
N LYS A 124 -40.52 17.32 -14.33
CA LYS A 124 -41.02 17.80 -15.64
C LYS A 124 -39.92 18.37 -16.53
N GLN A 125 -38.92 19.03 -15.95
CA GLN A 125 -37.75 19.55 -16.69
C GLN A 125 -36.69 18.49 -17.01
N GLY A 126 -36.87 17.24 -16.55
CA GLY A 126 -35.96 16.13 -16.85
C GLY A 126 -34.56 16.26 -16.21
N GLY A 127 -34.40 17.14 -15.22
CA GLY A 127 -33.10 17.50 -14.65
C GLY A 127 -32.66 16.68 -13.43
N LEU A 128 -33.47 15.74 -12.95
CA LEU A 128 -33.15 14.94 -11.76
C LEU A 128 -33.03 13.45 -12.13
N PRO A 129 -31.88 12.79 -11.90
CA PRO A 129 -31.81 11.34 -11.95
C PRO A 129 -32.68 10.76 -10.83
N ASP A 130 -33.55 9.79 -11.17
CA ASP A 130 -34.44 9.10 -10.24
C ASP A 130 -33.64 8.37 -9.15
N GLN A 131 -33.26 9.09 -8.10
CA GLN A 131 -32.49 8.56 -6.98
C GLN A 131 -33.23 8.85 -5.69
N GLY A 132 -34.00 7.86 -5.26
CA GLY A 132 -34.71 7.84 -3.99
C GLY A 132 -35.31 6.49 -3.60
N ILE A 133 -35.35 5.52 -4.53
CA ILE A 133 -35.55 4.11 -4.21
C ILE A 133 -34.36 3.37 -4.83
N PRO A 134 -33.60 2.57 -4.07
CA PRO A 134 -32.52 1.77 -4.65
C PRO A 134 -33.15 0.77 -5.61
N ARG A 135 -33.18 1.12 -6.91
CA ARG A 135 -33.32 0.14 -7.96
C ARG A 135 -32.04 -0.69 -7.86
N LYS A 136 -32.18 -1.97 -7.53
CA LYS A 136 -31.10 -2.96 -7.64
C LYS A 136 -30.33 -2.65 -8.91
N VAL A 137 -29.06 -2.28 -8.76
CA VAL A 137 -28.13 -2.16 -9.87
C VAL A 137 -28.25 -3.46 -10.65
N THR A 138 -28.65 -3.36 -11.90
CA THR A 138 -28.67 -4.48 -12.83
C THR A 138 -27.24 -5.00 -12.96
N VAL A 139 -27.11 -6.31 -12.97
CA VAL A 139 -25.88 -7.13 -12.89
C VAL A 139 -24.88 -6.86 -14.03
N GLU A 140 -25.14 -5.88 -14.91
CA GLU A 140 -24.41 -5.68 -16.16
C GLU A 140 -23.14 -4.82 -16.02
N ASP A 141 -23.03 -3.95 -15.01
CA ASP A 141 -21.83 -3.08 -14.84
C ASP A 141 -20.72 -3.71 -13.98
N THR A 142 -21.01 -4.76 -13.20
CA THR A 142 -19.99 -5.54 -12.48
C THR A 142 -19.20 -6.42 -13.46
N ASP A 143 -19.87 -6.98 -14.47
CA ASP A 143 -19.26 -7.87 -15.47
C ASP A 143 -18.15 -7.20 -16.29
N ALA A 144 -18.25 -5.90 -16.57
CA ALA A 144 -17.25 -5.18 -17.36
C ALA A 144 -15.96 -4.94 -16.56
N LYS A 145 -16.11 -4.62 -15.27
CA LYS A 145 -14.98 -4.37 -14.38
C LYS A 145 -14.31 -5.66 -13.90
N GLU A 146 -15.11 -6.69 -13.61
CA GLU A 146 -14.61 -8.02 -13.28
C GLU A 146 -13.87 -8.66 -14.48
N ARG A 147 -14.34 -8.45 -15.72
CA ARG A 147 -13.58 -8.91 -16.91
C ARG A 147 -12.25 -8.20 -17.11
N GLU A 148 -12.19 -6.89 -16.88
CA GLU A 148 -10.94 -6.14 -17.01
C GLU A 148 -9.93 -6.55 -15.91
N GLU A 149 -10.41 -6.83 -14.70
CA GLU A 149 -9.59 -7.37 -13.61
C GLU A 149 -9.16 -8.81 -13.89
N GLU A 150 -10.05 -9.69 -14.39
CA GLU A 150 -9.72 -11.07 -14.78
C GLU A 150 -8.73 -11.12 -15.96
N GLU A 151 -8.87 -10.27 -16.97
CA GLU A 151 -7.88 -10.21 -18.07
C GLU A 151 -6.52 -9.76 -17.55
N LYS A 152 -6.50 -8.81 -16.63
CA LYS A 152 -5.27 -8.31 -16.03
C LYS A 152 -4.63 -9.32 -15.07
N GLU A 153 -5.42 -10.10 -14.34
CA GLU A 153 -4.93 -11.22 -13.54
C GLU A 153 -4.41 -12.35 -14.42
N ARG A 154 -5.11 -12.70 -15.50
CA ARG A 154 -4.67 -13.73 -16.46
C ARG A 154 -3.39 -13.33 -17.19
N GLU A 155 -3.26 -12.05 -17.57
CA GLU A 155 -2.05 -11.51 -18.20
C GLU A 155 -0.89 -11.38 -17.20
N ALA A 156 -1.19 -11.25 -15.90
CA ALA A 156 -0.18 -11.36 -14.84
C ALA A 156 0.22 -12.81 -14.54
N GLU A 157 -0.69 -13.78 -14.64
CA GLU A 157 -0.42 -15.22 -14.45
C GLU A 157 0.35 -15.85 -15.61
N ASN A 158 0.21 -15.33 -16.84
CA ASN A 158 0.85 -15.89 -18.03
C ASN A 158 2.35 -15.55 -18.17
N ASP A 159 2.96 -14.82 -17.22
CA ASP A 159 4.38 -14.44 -17.25
C ASP A 159 4.81 -13.83 -18.61
N ASP A 160 3.91 -13.08 -19.27
CA ASP A 160 4.19 -12.48 -20.57
C ASP A 160 5.46 -11.62 -20.50
N GLU A 161 6.44 -11.87 -21.38
CA GLU A 161 7.76 -11.23 -21.31
C GLU A 161 7.68 -9.70 -21.24
N GLU A 162 6.66 -9.13 -21.89
CA GLU A 162 6.36 -7.70 -21.90
C GLU A 162 5.91 -7.16 -20.52
N SER A 163 5.12 -7.93 -19.77
CA SER A 163 4.65 -7.55 -18.43
C SER A 163 5.83 -7.55 -17.43
N LEU A 164 6.72 -8.54 -17.54
CA LEU A 164 7.95 -8.62 -16.75
C LEU A 164 8.93 -7.49 -17.08
N LEU A 165 9.08 -7.15 -18.37
CA LEU A 165 9.87 -6.01 -18.82
C LEU A 165 9.31 -4.68 -18.29
N LYS A 166 7.98 -4.51 -18.36
CA LYS A 166 7.30 -3.31 -17.85
C LYS A 166 7.44 -3.17 -16.34
N ALA A 167 7.32 -4.26 -15.58
CA ALA A 167 7.54 -4.27 -14.14
C ALA A 167 9.00 -3.90 -13.78
N ARG A 168 10.00 -4.47 -14.47
CA ARG A 168 11.41 -4.13 -14.28
C ARG A 168 11.71 -2.67 -14.60
N ASN A 169 11.21 -2.17 -15.72
CA ASN A 169 11.36 -0.76 -16.12
C ASN A 169 10.71 0.19 -15.12
N TRP A 170 9.58 -0.22 -14.52
CA TRP A 170 8.91 0.55 -13.50
C TRP A 170 9.72 0.64 -12.21
N ASP A 171 10.32 -0.47 -11.77
CA ASP A 171 11.22 -0.50 -10.62
C ASP A 171 12.46 0.40 -10.85
N ASP A 172 13.12 0.29 -12.00
CA ASP A 172 14.28 1.13 -12.36
C ASP A 172 13.93 2.63 -12.36
N TRP A 173 12.73 2.99 -12.83
CA TRP A 173 12.25 4.37 -12.77
C TRP A 173 12.00 4.83 -11.33
N LYS A 174 11.46 3.97 -10.45
CA LYS A 174 11.24 4.31 -9.03
C LYS A 174 12.56 4.49 -8.27
N ASP A 175 13.58 3.73 -8.60
CA ASP A 175 14.91 3.82 -8.00
C ASP A 175 15.63 5.11 -8.40
N THR A 176 15.46 5.56 -9.64
CA THR A 176 16.03 6.82 -10.12
C THR A 176 15.23 8.06 -9.67
N ASN A 177 13.94 7.90 -9.32
CA ASN A 177 13.04 9.00 -8.94
C ASN A 177 12.60 8.93 -7.47
N ARG A 178 13.35 9.62 -6.60
CA ARG A 178 13.06 9.69 -5.16
C ARG A 178 11.68 10.30 -4.88
N ARG A 179 10.94 9.70 -3.93
CA ARG A 179 9.65 10.23 -3.46
C ARG A 179 9.82 11.69 -2.99
N GLY A 180 8.95 12.57 -3.50
CA GLY A 180 8.98 14.00 -3.19
C GLY A 180 9.77 14.87 -4.18
N TYR A 181 10.37 14.28 -5.22
CA TYR A 181 10.95 15.05 -6.31
C TYR A 181 9.89 15.96 -6.94
N GLY A 182 10.05 17.28 -6.79
CA GLY A 182 9.11 18.30 -7.28
C GLY A 182 8.28 19.02 -6.21
N ASN A 183 8.20 18.52 -4.97
CA ASN A 183 7.53 19.27 -3.89
C ASN A 183 8.48 20.35 -3.32
N ARG A 184 8.45 21.56 -3.90
CA ARG A 184 9.32 22.70 -3.51
C ARG A 184 8.58 23.80 -2.74
N HIS A 185 7.28 23.67 -2.47
CA HIS A 185 6.46 24.76 -1.93
C HIS A 185 5.80 24.46 -0.58
N ASN A 186 5.84 23.21 -0.11
CA ASN A 186 5.38 22.85 1.23
C ASN A 186 6.57 22.48 2.12
N MET A 187 7.51 23.42 2.25
CA MET A 187 8.61 23.34 3.20
C MET A 187 8.13 24.10 4.45
N GLY A 188 7.55 23.35 5.39
CA GLY A 188 7.11 23.90 6.68
C GLY A 188 8.27 24.51 7.48
#